data_AF-A0AAN7DRA8-F1
#
_entry.id   AF-A0AAN7DRA8-F1
#
_cell.length_a   1.000
_cell.length_b   1.000
_cell.length_c   1.000
_cell.angle_alpha   90.00
_cell.angle_beta   90.00
_cell.angle_gamma   90.00
#
_symmetry.space_group_name_H-M   'P 1'
#
loop_
_entity.id
_entity.type
_entity.pdbx_description
1 polymer ?
#
loop_
_entity_poly.entity_id
_entity_poly.type
_entity_poly.pdbx_seq_one_letter_code
_entity_poly.pdbx_strand_id
1 'polypeptide(L)' 'MPSNCQEIRQELIECMLKSDCVLKKRNTVKECFKEEHKADVPDECLSIKKSFAECKRGMIDPRMRMRGNKTQ' A
#
# COMPACT_ATOMS: atom_id res chain seq x y z
N MET A 1 -11.30 -3.70 -13.81
CA MET A 1 -10.25 -2.65 -13.67
C MET A 1 -10.47 -1.99 -12.33
N PRO A 2 -9.54 -2.04 -11.37
CA PRO A 2 -9.71 -1.31 -10.12
C PRO A 2 -9.60 0.17 -10.48
N SER A 3 -10.74 0.82 -10.70
CA SER A 3 -10.81 2.17 -11.28
C SER A 3 -10.24 3.26 -10.37
N ASN A 4 -9.86 2.89 -9.14
CA ASN A 4 -9.10 3.73 -8.23
C ASN A 4 -8.25 2.83 -7.34
N CYS A 5 -7.07 3.30 -6.93
CA CYS A 5 -6.22 2.64 -5.93
C CYS A 5 -6.88 2.47 -4.54
N GLN A 6 -8.20 2.68 -4.43
CA GLN A 6 -9.00 2.51 -3.23
C GLN A 6 -9.06 1.05 -2.77
N GLU A 7 -9.20 0.09 -3.69
CA GLU A 7 -9.23 -1.34 -3.33
C GLU A 7 -7.90 -1.76 -2.70
N ILE A 8 -6.78 -1.44 -3.36
CA ILE A 8 -5.43 -1.71 -2.86
C ILE A 8 -5.17 -0.97 -1.54
N ARG A 9 -5.72 0.26 -1.38
CA ARG A 9 -5.63 1.01 -0.12
C ARG A 9 -6.38 0.31 1.00
N GLN A 10 -7.57 -0.22 0.73
CA GLN A 10 -8.38 -0.93 1.72
C GLN A 10 -7.67 -2.20 2.17
N GLU A 11 -7.17 -2.99 1.22
CA GLU A 11 -6.39 -4.21 1.48
C GLU A 11 -5.14 -3.90 2.31
N LEU A 12 -4.43 -2.81 2.00
CA LEU A 12 -3.26 -2.37 2.77
C LEU A 12 -3.61 -1.99 4.21
N ILE A 13 -4.77 -1.34 4.43
CA ILE A 13 -5.24 -0.99 5.77
C ILE A 13 -5.58 -2.25 6.55
N GLU A 14 -6.30 -3.19 5.94
CA GLU A 14 -6.63 -4.48 6.57
C GLU A 14 -5.39 -5.28 6.93
N CYS A 15 -4.39 -5.31 6.06
CA CYS A 15 -3.10 -5.95 6.33
C CYS A 15 -2.39 -5.30 7.53
N MET A 16 -2.34 -3.97 7.56
CA MET A 16 -1.74 -3.22 8.68
C MET A 16 -2.46 -3.41 10.01
N LEU A 17 -3.80 -3.52 10.00
CA LEU A 17 -4.60 -3.78 11.19
C LEU A 17 -4.30 -5.15 11.81
N LYS A 18 -3.93 -6.13 10.98
CA LYS A 18 -3.50 -7.48 11.41
C LYS A 18 -2.02 -7.55 11.80
N SER A 19 -1.25 -6.50 11.54
CA SER A 19 0.20 -6.49 11.78
C SER A 19 0.54 -6.22 13.24
N ASP A 20 1.73 -6.66 13.66
CA ASP A 20 2.23 -6.47 15.02
C ASP A 20 2.39 -4.99 15.41
N CYS A 21 2.61 -4.09 14.45
CA CYS A 21 2.64 -2.65 14.74
C CYS A 21 1.31 -2.13 15.35
N VAL A 22 0.15 -2.61 14.90
CA VAL A 22 -1.14 -2.19 15.48
C VAL A 22 -1.50 -3.08 16.66
N LEU A 23 -1.28 -4.40 16.56
CA LEU A 23 -1.69 -5.35 17.59
C LEU A 23 -0.81 -5.29 18.86
N LYS A 24 0.52 -5.26 18.71
CA LYS A 24 1.48 -5.21 19.84
C LYS A 24 1.79 -3.78 20.28
N LYS A 25 2.11 -2.89 19.33
CA LYS A 25 2.52 -1.51 19.68
C LYS A 25 1.33 -0.56 19.89
N ARG A 26 0.11 -0.97 19.54
CA ARG A 26 -1.12 -0.13 19.59
C ARG A 26 -0.96 1.21 18.88
N ASN A 27 -0.11 1.24 17.86
CA ASN A 27 0.10 2.42 17.05
C ASN A 27 -1.03 2.56 16.03
N THR A 28 -1.31 3.79 15.64
CA THR A 28 -2.24 4.06 14.54
C THR A 28 -1.65 3.53 13.24
N VAL A 29 -2.50 3.04 12.32
CA VAL A 29 -2.07 2.59 10.98
C VAL A 29 -1.19 3.63 10.26
N LYS A 30 -1.47 4.93 10.45
CA LYS A 30 -0.64 6.03 9.95
C LYS A 30 0.81 6.00 10.48
N GLU A 31 0.98 5.71 11.76
CA GLU A 31 2.31 5.61 12.39
C GLU A 31 3.04 4.37 11.88
N CYS A 32 2.32 3.26 11.68
CA CYS A 32 2.89 2.03 11.11
C CYS A 32 3.42 2.18 9.66
N PHE A 33 3.06 3.26 8.95
CA PHE A 33 3.67 3.56 7.66
C PHE A 33 5.07 4.17 7.73
N LYS A 34 5.50 4.65 8.91
CA LYS A 34 6.84 5.19 9.14
C LYS A 34 7.90 4.10 9.00
N GLU A 35 9.09 4.48 8.54
CA GLU A 35 10.19 3.53 8.35
C GLU A 35 10.64 2.87 9.65
N GLU A 36 10.47 3.54 10.78
CA GLU A 36 10.77 3.05 12.13
C GLU A 36 9.98 1.78 12.50
N HIS A 37 8.80 1.59 11.90
CA HIS A 37 7.92 0.45 12.15
C HIS A 37 7.92 -0.58 11.02
N LYS A 38 8.75 -0.41 9.98
CA LYS A 38 8.86 -1.38 8.87
C LYS A 38 9.23 -2.78 9.35
N ALA A 39 10.01 -2.89 10.43
CA ALA A 39 10.42 -4.18 10.99
C ALA A 39 9.24 -4.93 11.66
N ASP A 40 8.22 -4.22 12.12
CA ASP A 40 7.02 -4.79 12.76
C ASP A 40 5.89 -5.08 11.75
N VAL A 41 6.13 -4.83 10.46
CA VAL A 41 5.16 -5.01 9.38
C VAL A 41 5.58 -6.24 8.57
N PRO A 42 4.68 -7.21 8.35
CA PRO A 42 4.98 -8.41 7.56
C PRO A 42 5.21 -8.07 6.08
N ASP A 43 5.99 -8.92 5.41
CA ASP A 43 6.39 -8.72 4.01
C ASP A 43 5.18 -8.66 3.05
N GLU A 44 4.09 -9.37 3.35
CA GLU A 44 2.82 -9.27 2.61
C GLU A 44 2.31 -7.82 2.53
N CYS A 45 2.32 -7.08 3.64
CA CYS A 45 1.87 -5.68 3.64
C CYS A 45 2.85 -4.77 2.88
N LEU A 46 4.14 -5.12 2.82
CA LEU A 46 5.13 -4.39 2.03
C LEU A 46 4.91 -4.59 0.53
N SER A 47 4.53 -5.80 0.11
CA SER A 47 4.12 -6.10 -1.26
C SER A 47 2.91 -5.25 -1.69
N ILE A 48 1.85 -5.23 -0.86
CA ILE A 48 0.64 -4.42 -1.13
C ILE A 48 0.99 -2.92 -1.14
N LYS A 49 1.88 -2.45 -0.25
CA LYS A 49 2.36 -1.06 -0.24
C LYS A 49 3.05 -0.69 -1.56
N LYS A 50 3.82 -1.62 -2.14
CA LYS A 50 4.46 -1.44 -3.45
C LYS A 50 3.42 -1.35 -4.56
N SER A 51 2.44 -2.27 -4.60
CA SER A 51 1.33 -2.22 -5.56
C SER A 51 0.52 -0.92 -5.45
N PHE A 52 0.29 -0.44 -4.23
CA PHE A 52 -0.38 0.85 -3.99
C PHE A 52 0.46 2.03 -4.50
N ALA A 53 1.78 1.99 -4.30
CA ALA A 53 2.68 3.01 -4.81
C ALA A 53 2.71 3.03 -6.34
N GLU A 54 2.72 1.86 -6.99
CA GLU A 54 2.64 1.74 -8.45
C GLU A 54 1.30 2.25 -9.00
N CYS A 55 0.19 1.88 -8.37
CA CYS A 55 -1.13 2.39 -8.73
C CYS A 55 -1.21 3.91 -8.59
N LYS A 56 -0.73 4.46 -7.46
CA LYS A 56 -0.71 5.91 -7.22
C LYS A 56 0.20 6.62 -8.23
N ARG A 57 1.32 6.01 -8.60
CA ARG A 57 2.26 6.55 -9.60
C ARG A 57 1.64 6.57 -11.00
N GLY A 58 0.87 5.55 -11.37
CA GLY A 58 0.09 5.52 -12.62
C GLY A 58 -1.06 6.53 -12.65
N MET A 59 -1.62 6.89 -11.49
CA MET A 59 -2.64 7.94 -11.37
C MET A 59 -2.06 9.36 -11.45
N ILE A 60 -0.85 9.57 -10.89
CA ILE A 60 -0.18 10.88 -10.84
C ILE A 60 0.60 11.18 -12.11
N ASP A 61 1.23 10.19 -12.75
CA ASP A 61 2.05 10.42 -13.95
C ASP A 61 1.22 10.28 -15.24
N PRO A 62 0.90 11.38 -15.94
CA PRO A 62 0.11 11.34 -17.17
C PRO A 62 0.84 10.68 -18.34
N ARG A 63 2.16 10.43 -18.26
CA ARG A 63 2.90 9.74 -19.33
C ARG A 63 2.60 8.24 -19.35
N MET A 64 2.15 7.68 -18.24
CA MET A 64 1.68 6.29 -18.18
C MET A 64 0.25 6.14 -18.75
N ARG A 65 -0.52 7.23 -18.85
CA ARG A 65 -1.84 7.25 -19.51
C ARG A 65 -1.75 7.08 -21.04
N MET A 66 -0.71 7.60 -21.69
CA MET A 66 -0.60 7.55 -23.17
C MET A 66 -0.03 6.24 -23.73
N ARG A 67 0.71 5.46 -22.95
CA ARG A 67 1.39 4.24 -23.45
C ARG A 67 0.66 2.92 -23.20
N GLY A 68 -0.57 2.97 -22.67
CA GLY A 68 -1.31 1.78 -22.28
C GLY A 68 -0.68 1.09 -21.08
N ASN A 69 -1.51 0.62 -20.15
CA ASN A 69 -1.02 -0.22 -19.05
C ASN A 69 -0.32 -1.44 -19.65
N LYS A 70 0.99 -1.58 -19.43
CA LYS A 70 1.63 -2.88 -19.56
C LYS A 70 1.01 -3.76 -18.49
N THR A 71 0.17 -4.68 -18.93
CA THR A 71 -0.36 -5.81 -18.18
C THR A 71 0.68 -6.37 -17.22
N GLN A 72 0.35 -6.39 -15.94
CA GLN A 72 0.53 -7.56 -15.08
C GLN A 72 -0.58 -7.58 -14.03
#